data_AF-A0A832W945-F1
#
_entry.id   AF-A0A832W945-F1
#
_cell.length_a   1.000
_cell.length_b   1.000
_cell.length_c   1.000
_cell.angle_alpha   90.00
_cell.angle_beta   90.00
_cell.angle_gamma   90.00
#
_symmetry.space_group_name_H-M   'P 1'
#
loop_
_entity.id
_entity.type
_entity.pdbx_description
1 polymer ?
#
loop_
_entity_poly.entity_id
_entity_poly.type
_entity_poly.pdbx_seq_one_letter_code
_entity_poly.pdbx_strand_id
1 'polypeptide(L)' 'MIINLNLEGKKIIVVGGGNEAEKRIKSILNEKCEITVISDSVNTQISKLVKTKKIKLKKQKI' A
#
# COMPACT_ATOMS: atom_id res chain seq x y z
N MET A 1 -17.72 12.91 12.41
CA MET A 1 -16.66 12.76 13.43
C MET A 1 -15.34 12.54 12.70
N ILE A 2 -14.33 13.38 12.96
CA ILE A 2 -12.99 13.21 12.38
C ILE A 2 -12.13 12.53 13.44
N ILE A 3 -11.44 11.45 13.07
CA ILE A 3 -10.60 10.65 13.98
C ILE A 3 -9.25 10.48 13.29
N ASN A 4 -8.16 10.70 14.03
CA ASN A 4 -6.84 10.32 13.56
C ASN A 4 -6.55 8.86 13.98
N LEU A 5 -6.21 8.01 13.01
CA LEU A 5 -5.92 6.60 13.27
C LEU A 5 -4.42 6.41 13.51
N ASN A 6 -4.05 5.76 14.61
CA ASN A 6 -2.67 5.32 14.80
C ASN A 6 -2.42 4.02 14.01
N LEU A 7 -1.61 4.11 12.95
CA LEU A 7 -1.30 2.98 12.06
C LEU A 7 0.08 2.37 12.35
N GLU A 8 0.84 2.88 13.32
CA GLU A 8 2.19 2.37 13.64
C GLU A 8 2.14 0.88 14.00
N GLY A 9 2.97 0.09 13.31
CA GLY A 9 3.02 -1.36 13.47
C GLY A 9 1.75 -2.13 13.05
N LYS A 10 0.74 -1.47 12.49
CA LYS A 10 -0.49 -2.12 12.02
C LYS A 10 -0.28 -2.69 10.61
N LYS A 11 -0.92 -3.83 10.37
CA LYS A 11 -0.96 -4.47 9.04
C LYS A 11 -2.08 -3.85 8.22
N ILE A 12 -1.74 -3.36 7.03
CA ILE A 12 -2.69 -2.76 6.09
C ILE A 12 -2.66 -3.51 4.77
N ILE A 13 -3.84 -3.89 4.30
CA ILE A 13 -4.02 -4.53 2.99
C ILE A 13 -4.64 -3.51 2.05
N VAL A 14 -4.00 -3.30 0.91
CA VAL A 14 -4.53 -2.51 -0.20
C VAL A 14 -4.81 -3.46 -1.35
N VAL A 15 -6.06 -3.50 -1.82
CA VAL A 15 -6.47 -4.32 -2.96
C VAL A 15 -6.52 -3.45 -4.21
N GLY A 16 -5.82 -3.89 -5.26
CA GLY A 16 -5.64 -3.17 -6.52
C GLY A 16 -4.27 -2.47 -6.63
N GLY A 17 -3.83 -2.25 -7.87
CA GLY A 17 -2.51 -1.70 -8.20
C GLY A 17 -2.53 -0.48 -9.12
N GLY A 18 -3.69 0.16 -9.28
CA GLY A 18 -3.86 1.37 -10.09
C GLY A 18 -3.60 2.68 -9.33
N ASN A 19 -4.03 3.78 -9.93
CA ASN A 19 -3.80 5.14 -9.40
C ASN A 19 -4.44 5.37 -8.02
N GLU A 20 -5.63 4.81 -7.77
CA GLU A 20 -6.29 4.94 -6.47
C GLU A 20 -5.57 4.18 -5.35
N ALA A 21 -5.02 3.01 -5.68
CA ALA A 21 -4.16 2.28 -4.73
C ALA A 21 -2.89 3.08 -4.42
N GLU A 22 -2.26 3.67 -5.43
CA GLU A 22 -1.07 4.51 -5.24
C GLU A 22 -1.35 5.71 -4.32
N LYS A 23 -2.45 6.44 -4.53
CA LYS A 23 -2.84 7.58 -3.68
C LYS A 23 -3.03 7.15 -2.23
N ARG A 24 -3.73 6.03 -2.00
CA ARG A 24 -3.95 5.48 -0.66
C ARG A 24 -2.64 5.09 0.01
N ILE A 25 -1.78 4.35 -0.70
CA ILE A 25 -0.46 3.95 -0.17
C ILE A 25 0.37 5.18 0.22
N LYS A 26 0.43 6.20 -0.64
CA LYS A 26 1.18 7.44 -0.36
C LYS A 26 0.69 8.15 0.90
N SER A 27 -0.63 8.16 1.15
CA SER A 27 -1.20 8.84 2.32
C SER A 27 -0.82 8.23 3.66
N ILE A 28 -0.41 6.95 3.69
CA ILE A 28 -0.09 6.21 4.92
C ILE A 28 1.36 5.70 4.96
N LEU A 29 2.17 5.99 3.93
CA LEU A 29 3.52 5.44 3.77
C LEU A 29 4.46 5.82 4.93
N ASN A 30 4.24 7.00 5.52
CA ASN A 30 5.07 7.54 6.59
C ASN A 30 4.57 7.16 8.00
N GLU A 31 3.43 6.47 8.10
CA GLU A 31 2.80 6.10 9.38
C GLU A 31 3.41 4.83 10.01
N LYS A 32 4.59 4.39 9.53
CA LYS A 32 5.31 3.19 10.01
C LYS A 32 4.43 1.93 10.10
N CYS A 33 3.51 1.79 9.15
CA CYS A 33 2.63 0.64 9.04
C CYS A 33 3.22 -0.43 8.11
N GLU A 34 2.75 -1.66 8.22
CA GLU A 34 3.10 -2.76 7.33
C GLU A 34 2.11 -2.86 6.17
N ILE A 35 2.47 -2.32 5.01
CA ILE A 35 1.58 -2.31 3.84
C ILE A 35 1.81 -3.54 2.96
N THR A 36 0.74 -4.25 2.66
CA THR A 36 0.69 -5.32 1.64
C THR A 36 -0.31 -4.94 0.54
N VAL A 37 0.17 -4.87 -0.69
CA VAL A 37 -0.67 -4.69 -1.88
C VAL A 37 -1.00 -6.06 -2.46
N ILE A 38 -2.27 -6.32 -2.71
CA ILE A 38 -2.74 -7.51 -3.43
C ILE A 38 -3.23 -7.02 -4.80
N SER A 39 -2.63 -7.52 -5.88
CA SER A 39 -3.03 -7.17 -7.25
C SER A 39 -2.39 -8.10 -8.27
N ASP A 40 -3.01 -8.29 -9.44
CA ASP A 40 -2.42 -9.03 -10.57
C ASP A 40 -1.34 -8.19 -11.29
N SER A 41 -1.51 -6.88 -11.27
CA SER A 41 -0.68 -5.87 -11.91
C SER A 41 -0.56 -4.63 -11.00
N VAL A 42 0.55 -3.90 -11.11
CA VAL A 42 0.76 -2.65 -10.37
C VAL A 42 1.38 -1.59 -11.28
N ASN A 43 1.05 -0.33 -11.03
CA ASN A 43 1.65 0.78 -11.76
C ASN A 43 3.13 0.97 -11.41
N THR A 44 3.81 1.83 -12.18
CA THR A 44 5.25 2.07 -12.05
C THR A 44 5.65 2.59 -10.67
N GLN A 45 4.81 3.39 -10.02
CA GLN A 45 5.12 3.98 -8.71
C GLN A 45 5.02 2.94 -7.60
N ILE A 46 3.97 2.13 -7.59
CA ILE A 46 3.83 1.00 -6.66
C ILE A 46 4.97 0.00 -6.89
N SER A 47 5.35 -0.28 -8.15
CA SER A 47 6.50 -1.12 -8.47
C SER A 47 7.81 -0.59 -7.88
N LYS A 48 8.06 0.73 -7.92
CA LYS A 48 9.22 1.35 -7.26
C LYS A 48 9.19 1.17 -5.73
N LEU A 49 8.02 1.31 -5.10
CA LEU A 49 7.86 1.11 -3.66
C LEU A 49 8.14 -0.34 -3.25
N VAL A 50 7.72 -1.31 -4.07
CA VAL A 50 8.05 -2.73 -3.87
C VAL A 50 9.55 -2.97 -3.99
N LYS A 51 10.20 -2.43 -5.03
CA LYS A 51 11.66 -2.56 -5.26
C LYS A 51 12.48 -1.96 -4.12
N THR A 52 12.02 -0.84 -3.55
CA THR A 52 12.64 -0.18 -2.39
C THR A 52 12.25 -0.83 -1.06
N LYS A 53 11.54 -1.96 -1.08
CA LYS A 53 11.05 -2.72 0.09
C LYS A 53 10.20 -1.91 1.06
N LYS A 54 9.62 -0.79 0.61
CA LYS A 54 8.71 0.02 1.42
C LYS A 54 7.34 -0.63 1.60
N ILE A 55 6.93 -1.46 0.64
CA ILE A 55 5.66 -2.21 0.68
C ILE A 55 5.88 -3.63 0.18
N LYS A 56 5.01 -4.56 0.60
CA LYS A 56 4.98 -5.94 0.09
C LYS A 56 3.95 -6.03 -1.05
N LEU A 57 4.25 -6.81 -2.09
CA LEU A 57 3.29 -7.12 -3.16
C LEU A 57 2.99 -8.62 -3.14
N LYS A 58 1.72 -8.96 -2.98
CA LYS A 58 1.18 -10.30 -3.23
C LYS A 58 0.52 -10.29 -4.61
N LYS A 59 1.18 -10.89 -5.60
CA LYS A 59 0.56 -11.08 -6.91
C LYS A 59 -0.55 -12.10 -6.81
N GLN A 60 -1.79 -11.65 -7.06
CA GLN A 60 -2.97 -12.48 -7.01
C GLN A 60 -4.03 -11.88 -7.95
N LYS A 61 -4.71 -12.72 -8.72
CA LYS A 61 -5.89 -12.31 -9.48
C LYS A 61 -6.99 -11.91 -8.50
N ILE A 62 -7.56 -10.74 -8.69
CA ILE A 62 -8.67 -10.18 -7.89
C ILE A 62 -9.96 -10.34 -8.70
#